data_AF-A0A0Q5VV66-F1
#
_entry.id   AF-A0A0Q5VV66-F1
#
_cell.length_a   1.000
_cell.length_b   1.000
_cell.length_c   1.000
_cell.angle_alpha   90.00
_cell.angle_beta   90.00
_cell.angle_gamma   90.00
#
_symmetry.space_group_name_H-M   'P 1'
#
loop_
_entity.id
_entity.type
_entity.pdbx_description
1 polymer ?
#
loop_
_entity_poly.entity_id
_entity_poly.type
_entity_poly.pdbx_seq_one_letter_code
_entity_poly.pdbx_strand_id
1 'polypeptide(L)'
;MKPIDGPFIDELNRLIFHRPNFMKSRIKKRYEEDPDNAWNCCSWCEYLLIVILSTILLVGVLVLTLFWVMFYRDGFAWSESPKQQFNLHPILMIAGFITLSGFSILIYRLCRCVKHIYVKLIHMFFHAVAIPCIALGFMSVFASHEALQKVNFYSLHSWLGFVTMGMFVLQFVIGFFSFLVMLCCENKTYSCRSAMVPIHASLGLANFWLAIASSVTGLIEKERETVNETGVSSENKLVEHYITSAIGVTLIFIGIIVTFAVRRSNAPASAKVYVTERI
;
A
#
# COMPACT_ATOMS: atom_id res chain seq x y z
N MET A 1 -0.84 39.50 80.05
CA MET A 1 -0.75 39.49 78.58
C MET A 1 0.67 39.03 78.25
N LYS A 2 0.87 37.75 77.92
CA LYS A 2 2.21 37.20 77.65
C LYS A 2 2.68 37.70 76.27
N PRO A 3 3.93 38.12 76.10
CA PRO A 3 4.44 38.55 74.81
C PRO A 3 4.45 37.36 73.84
N ILE A 4 4.18 37.64 72.57
CA ILE A 4 4.24 36.65 71.49
C ILE A 4 5.72 36.39 71.23
N ASP A 5 6.17 35.18 71.55
CA ASP A 5 7.57 34.80 71.43
C ASP A 5 7.94 34.72 69.93
N GLY A 6 9.08 35.30 69.56
CA GLY A 6 9.61 35.32 68.18
C GLY A 6 9.58 33.99 67.41
N PRO A 7 9.76 32.80 68.04
CA PRO A 7 9.66 31.51 67.35
C PRO A 7 8.29 31.25 66.72
N PHE A 8 7.20 31.75 67.31
CA PHE A 8 5.84 31.57 66.79
C PHE A 8 5.60 32.39 65.52
N ILE A 9 6.15 33.60 65.46
CA ILE A 9 6.08 34.46 64.27
C ILE A 9 6.94 33.90 63.13
N ASP A 10 8.10 33.32 63.45
CA ASP A 10 8.95 32.64 62.46
C ASP A 10 8.30 31.37 61.90
N GLU A 11 7.57 30.61 62.72
CA GLU A 11 6.83 29.43 62.27
C GLU A 11 5.60 29.80 61.42
N LEU A 12 4.89 30.89 61.78
CA LEU A 12 3.81 31.44 60.97
C LEU A 12 4.31 31.97 59.62
N ASN A 13 5.47 32.63 59.60
CA ASN A 13 6.11 33.10 58.37
C ASN A 13 6.59 31.94 57.49
N ARG A 14 7.07 30.83 58.06
CA ARG A 14 7.34 29.61 57.29
C ARG A 14 6.05 29.05 56.70
N LEU A 15 4.97 28.93 57.46
CA LEU A 15 3.70 28.36 56.94
C LEU A 15 3.02 29.24 55.88
N ILE A 16 3.16 30.56 55.94
CA ILE A 16 2.55 31.51 54.99
C ILE A 16 3.44 31.72 53.74
N PHE A 17 4.76 31.73 53.87
CA PHE A 17 5.69 32.07 52.77
C PHE A 17 6.47 30.88 52.17
N HIS A 18 6.43 29.68 52.76
CA HIS A 18 6.88 28.46 52.06
C HIS A 18 5.77 27.93 51.14
N ARG A 19 5.56 28.60 50.01
CA ARG A 19 5.14 27.84 48.83
C ARG A 19 6.33 26.96 48.44
N PRO A 20 6.17 25.63 48.31
CA PRO A 20 7.20 24.86 47.65
C PRO A 20 7.43 25.50 46.29
N ASN A 21 8.69 25.86 46.00
CA ASN A 21 9.12 26.24 44.67
C ASN A 21 8.87 25.05 43.74
N PHE A 22 7.64 24.92 43.25
CA PHE A 22 7.29 24.16 42.06
C PHE A 22 7.72 24.91 40.80
N MET A 23 8.84 25.65 40.88
CA MET A 23 9.72 25.83 39.73
C MET A 23 10.49 24.53 39.56
N LYS A 24 9.77 23.48 39.15
CA LYS A 24 10.38 22.45 38.31
C LYS A 24 10.98 23.27 37.18
N SER A 25 12.31 23.36 37.11
CA SER A 25 12.96 23.95 35.96
C SER A 25 12.39 23.22 34.75
N ARG A 26 11.45 23.86 34.04
CA ARG A 26 11.25 23.58 32.63
C ARG A 26 12.53 24.09 31.99
N ILE A 27 13.59 23.28 32.13
CA ILE A 27 14.51 23.11 31.02
C ILE A 27 13.56 22.69 29.91
N LYS A 28 13.18 23.68 29.10
CA LYS A 28 12.58 23.48 27.80
C LYS A 28 13.68 22.71 27.07
N LYS A 29 13.70 21.38 27.25
CA LYS A 29 14.36 20.49 26.30
C LYS A 29 13.77 20.94 24.98
N ARG A 30 14.61 21.60 24.20
CA ARG A 30 14.27 22.02 22.86
C ARG A 30 13.76 20.74 22.19
N TYR A 31 12.59 20.77 21.57
CA TYR A 31 11.97 19.59 20.94
C TYR A 31 12.89 18.87 19.93
N GLU A 32 14.00 19.51 19.57
CA GLU A 32 15.11 18.95 18.80
C GLU A 32 15.87 17.81 19.51
N GLU A 33 15.72 17.63 20.83
CA GLU A 33 16.35 16.55 21.61
C GLU A 33 15.32 15.50 22.07
N ASP A 34 14.47 15.01 21.17
CA ASP A 34 13.69 13.80 21.40
C ASP A 34 14.51 12.57 20.93
N PRO A 35 15.13 11.78 21.82
CA PRO A 35 15.89 10.60 21.46
C PRO A 35 15.02 9.51 20.81
N ASP A 36 13.69 9.60 20.92
CA ASP A 36 12.75 8.67 20.26
C ASP A 36 12.59 8.97 18.76
N ASN A 37 13.05 10.15 18.30
CA ASN A 37 13.13 10.53 16.88
C ASN A 37 14.56 10.44 16.32
N ALA A 38 15.56 10.12 17.14
CA ALA A 38 16.90 9.82 16.69
C ALA A 38 16.89 8.43 16.02
N TRP A 39 16.65 8.41 14.72
CA TRP A 39 16.81 7.19 13.93
C TRP A 39 18.24 6.69 14.09
N ASN A 40 18.42 5.54 14.75
CA ASN A 40 19.67 4.79 14.67
C ASN A 40 20.01 4.61 13.18
N CYS A 41 21.23 4.92 12.76
CA CYS A 41 21.69 4.83 11.36
C CYS A 41 21.30 3.48 10.70
N CYS A 42 21.33 2.41 11.48
CA CYS A 42 20.89 1.07 11.08
C CYS A 42 19.39 1.00 10.71
N SER A 43 18.50 1.63 11.49
CA SER A 43 17.05 1.69 11.20
C SER A 43 16.74 2.50 9.94
N TRP A 44 17.57 3.51 9.62
CA TRP A 44 17.43 4.30 8.39
C TRP A 44 17.86 3.53 7.16
N CYS A 45 19.01 2.86 7.25
CA CYS A 45 19.53 1.99 6.20
C CYS A 45 18.54 0.85 5.91
N GLU A 46 18.06 0.16 6.94
CA GLU A 46 17.12 -0.95 6.80
C GLU A 46 15.80 -0.53 6.14
N TYR A 47 15.25 0.63 6.53
CA TYR A 47 14.05 1.19 5.92
C TYR A 47 14.26 1.56 4.45
N LEU A 48 15.38 2.22 4.14
CA LEU A 48 15.72 2.60 2.78
C LEU A 48 15.91 1.37 1.89
N LEU A 49 16.53 0.31 2.42
CA LEU A 49 16.67 -0.97 1.75
C LEU A 49 15.31 -1.62 1.44
N ILE A 50 14.39 -1.67 2.40
CA ILE A 50 13.04 -2.25 2.20
C ILE A 50 12.28 -1.50 1.12
N VAL A 51 12.31 -0.17 1.16
CA VAL A 51 11.59 0.67 0.19
C VAL A 51 12.20 0.53 -1.20
N ILE A 52 13.53 0.62 -1.33
CA ILE A 52 14.22 0.45 -2.63
C ILE A 52 13.95 -0.96 -3.19
N LEU A 53 14.13 -1.99 -2.37
CA LEU A 53 13.88 -3.37 -2.79
C LEU A 53 12.42 -3.55 -3.25
N SER A 54 11.45 -3.02 -2.50
CA SER A 54 10.04 -3.07 -2.91
C SER A 54 9.81 -2.41 -4.27
N THR A 55 10.40 -1.23 -4.51
CA THR A 55 10.27 -0.52 -5.80
C THR A 55 10.92 -1.27 -6.95
N ILE A 56 12.10 -1.87 -6.73
CA ILE A 56 12.80 -2.68 -7.74
C ILE A 56 11.95 -3.90 -8.10
N LEU A 57 11.37 -4.59 -7.12
CA LEU A 57 10.55 -5.77 -7.38
C LEU A 57 9.23 -5.41 -8.10
N LEU A 58 8.57 -4.32 -7.72
CA LEU A 58 7.34 -3.85 -8.37
C LEU A 58 7.56 -3.53 -9.85
N VAL A 59 8.66 -2.84 -10.19
CA VAL A 59 9.00 -2.57 -11.59
C VAL A 59 9.50 -3.84 -12.28
N GLY A 60 10.33 -4.63 -11.60
CA GLY A 60 10.92 -5.85 -12.12
C GLY A 60 9.89 -6.89 -12.54
N VAL A 61 8.82 -7.08 -11.75
CA VAL A 61 7.76 -8.05 -12.09
C VAL A 61 6.94 -7.61 -13.32
N LEU A 62 6.73 -6.30 -13.50
CA LEU A 62 6.08 -5.77 -14.70
C LEU A 62 6.97 -5.96 -15.94
N VAL A 63 8.26 -5.63 -15.82
CA VAL A 63 9.24 -5.80 -16.91
C VAL A 63 9.38 -7.28 -17.27
N LEU A 64 9.43 -8.18 -16.30
CA LEU A 64 9.52 -9.62 -16.53
C LEU A 64 8.25 -10.17 -17.19
N THR A 65 7.07 -9.70 -16.78
CA THR A 65 5.79 -10.04 -17.44
C THR A 65 5.75 -9.55 -18.89
N LEU A 66 6.22 -8.32 -19.15
CA LEU A 66 6.34 -7.78 -20.51
C LEU A 66 7.33 -8.59 -21.35
N PHE A 67 8.50 -8.91 -20.80
CA PHE A 67 9.49 -9.75 -21.47
C PHE A 67 8.90 -11.12 -21.84
N TRP A 68 8.23 -11.78 -20.89
CA TRP A 68 7.56 -13.04 -21.14
C TRP A 68 6.58 -12.96 -22.31
N VAL A 69 5.67 -11.99 -22.28
CA VAL A 69 4.65 -11.85 -23.33
C VAL A 69 5.26 -11.49 -24.69
N MET A 70 6.21 -10.54 -24.72
CA MET A 70 6.79 -10.06 -25.98
C MET A 70 7.65 -11.11 -26.68
N PHE A 71 8.43 -11.89 -25.92
CA PHE A 71 9.40 -12.82 -26.50
C PHE A 71 8.87 -14.25 -26.65
N TYR A 72 7.88 -14.66 -25.84
CA TYR A 72 7.36 -16.04 -25.86
C TYR A 72 5.89 -16.15 -26.25
N ARG A 73 5.14 -15.05 -26.34
CA ARG A 73 3.70 -15.05 -26.67
C ARG A 73 3.33 -14.19 -27.86
N ASP A 74 4.29 -13.92 -28.73
CA ASP A 74 4.09 -13.13 -29.95
C ASP A 74 3.54 -11.71 -29.68
N GLY A 75 3.81 -11.16 -28.49
CA GLY A 75 3.35 -9.82 -28.11
C GLY A 75 1.86 -9.73 -27.76
N PHE A 76 1.27 -8.57 -27.98
CA PHE A 76 -0.13 -8.27 -27.64
C PHE A 76 -0.80 -7.45 -28.74
N ALA A 77 -2.13 -7.57 -28.87
CA ALA A 77 -2.93 -6.86 -29.85
C ALA A 77 -4.34 -6.62 -29.29
N TRP A 78 -5.05 -5.57 -29.73
CA TRP A 78 -6.38 -5.29 -29.21
C TRP A 78 -7.47 -6.17 -29.81
N SER A 79 -7.54 -6.30 -31.13
CA SER A 79 -8.62 -7.05 -31.81
C SER A 79 -8.16 -7.92 -32.99
N GLU A 80 -6.88 -7.86 -33.35
CA GLU A 80 -6.34 -8.54 -34.54
C GLU A 80 -6.20 -10.06 -34.34
N SER A 81 -5.89 -10.48 -33.11
CA SER A 81 -5.73 -11.88 -32.74
C SER A 81 -6.27 -12.12 -31.33
N PRO A 82 -7.24 -13.05 -31.15
CA PRO A 82 -7.78 -13.36 -29.84
C PRO A 82 -6.72 -13.83 -28.83
N LYS A 83 -5.69 -14.54 -29.29
CA LYS A 83 -4.58 -14.99 -28.42
C LYS A 83 -3.72 -13.82 -27.95
N GLN A 84 -3.37 -12.90 -28.84
CA GLN A 84 -2.61 -11.69 -28.47
C GLN A 84 -3.46 -10.71 -27.65
N GLN A 85 -4.78 -10.71 -27.82
CA GLN A 85 -5.71 -9.97 -26.97
C GLN A 85 -5.76 -10.52 -25.55
N PHE A 86 -5.69 -11.85 -25.37
CA PHE A 86 -5.52 -12.45 -24.05
C PHE A 86 -4.23 -11.94 -23.38
N ASN A 87 -3.13 -11.80 -24.11
CA ASN A 87 -1.85 -11.40 -23.55
C ASN A 87 -1.84 -9.99 -22.92
N LEU A 88 -2.80 -9.12 -23.28
CA LEU A 88 -3.03 -7.84 -22.57
C LEU A 88 -3.46 -8.06 -21.11
N HIS A 89 -4.15 -9.16 -20.81
CA HIS A 89 -4.66 -9.45 -19.48
C HIS A 89 -3.55 -9.53 -18.42
N PRO A 90 -2.55 -10.44 -18.51
CA PRO A 90 -1.50 -10.51 -17.50
C PRO A 90 -0.69 -9.21 -17.42
N ILE A 91 -0.39 -8.54 -18.54
CA ILE A 91 0.35 -7.27 -18.53
C ILE A 91 -0.42 -6.20 -17.74
N LEU A 92 -1.69 -5.98 -18.08
CA LEU A 92 -2.49 -4.91 -17.49
C LEU A 92 -2.89 -5.21 -16.05
N MET A 93 -3.10 -6.49 -15.69
CA MET A 93 -3.35 -6.89 -14.31
C MET A 93 -2.13 -6.68 -13.43
N ILE A 94 -0.93 -7.06 -13.88
CA ILE A 94 0.32 -6.79 -13.14
C ILE A 94 0.63 -5.29 -13.09
N ALA A 95 0.37 -4.54 -14.16
CA ALA A 95 0.55 -3.08 -14.15
C ALA A 95 -0.41 -2.39 -13.15
N GLY A 96 -1.71 -2.69 -13.21
CA GLY A 96 -2.73 -2.05 -12.38
C GLY A 96 -2.73 -2.54 -10.94
N PHE A 97 -2.97 -3.83 -10.72
CA PHE A 97 -3.16 -4.38 -9.38
C PHE A 97 -1.88 -4.54 -8.59
N ILE A 98 -0.75 -4.81 -9.25
CA ILE A 98 0.51 -5.07 -8.54
C ILE A 98 1.37 -3.81 -8.52
N THR A 99 1.71 -3.29 -9.69
CA THR A 99 2.72 -2.23 -9.81
C THR A 99 2.19 -0.89 -9.33
N LEU A 100 1.16 -0.33 -10.00
CA LEU A 100 0.59 0.97 -9.67
C LEU A 100 -0.01 0.99 -8.26
N SER A 101 -0.74 -0.07 -7.90
CA SER A 101 -1.33 -0.18 -6.56
C SER A 101 -0.28 -0.41 -5.48
N GLY A 102 0.78 -1.17 -5.73
CA GLY A 102 1.90 -1.35 -4.80
C GLY A 102 2.64 -0.04 -4.55
N PHE A 103 2.93 0.74 -5.59
CA PHE A 103 3.49 2.09 -5.45
C PHE A 103 2.56 3.00 -4.65
N SER A 104 1.26 2.95 -4.93
CA SER A 104 0.25 3.71 -4.20
C SER A 104 0.23 3.38 -2.69
N ILE A 105 0.28 2.10 -2.34
CA ILE A 105 0.31 1.63 -0.94
C ILE A 105 1.59 2.14 -0.23
N LEU A 106 2.73 2.16 -0.93
CA LEU A 106 4.01 2.61 -0.40
C LEU A 106 4.20 4.14 -0.41
N ILE A 107 3.31 4.92 -1.05
CA ILE A 107 3.58 6.34 -1.30
C ILE A 107 3.74 7.17 -0.02
N TYR A 108 3.01 6.84 1.05
CA TYR A 108 3.16 7.48 2.36
C TYR A 108 4.51 7.20 3.03
N ARG A 109 5.20 6.15 2.59
CA ARG A 109 6.56 5.81 3.00
C ARG A 109 7.60 6.47 2.07
N LEU A 110 7.33 6.50 0.75
CA LEU A 110 8.22 7.13 -0.23
C LEU A 110 8.29 8.66 -0.08
N CYS A 111 7.15 9.32 0.15
CA CYS A 111 7.03 10.77 0.13
C CYS A 111 6.92 11.40 1.54
N ARG A 112 7.83 11.07 2.45
CA ARG A 112 7.80 11.56 3.85
C ARG A 112 7.95 13.07 4.00
N CYS A 113 8.73 13.70 3.12
CA CYS A 113 9.00 15.14 3.18
C CYS A 113 7.93 15.98 2.47
N VAL A 114 6.91 15.33 1.90
CA VAL A 114 5.85 15.98 1.12
C VAL A 114 4.65 16.26 2.04
N LYS A 115 3.94 17.37 1.82
CA LYS A 115 2.72 17.67 2.59
C LYS A 115 1.72 16.52 2.45
N HIS A 116 1.12 16.13 3.56
CA HIS A 116 0.23 14.97 3.64
C HIS A 116 -0.95 15.00 2.63
N ILE A 117 -1.43 16.20 2.28
CA ILE A 117 -2.47 16.37 1.25
C ILE A 117 -1.99 15.95 -0.15
N TYR A 118 -0.76 16.29 -0.54
CA TYR A 118 -0.23 15.88 -1.84
C TYR A 118 0.01 14.38 -1.88
N VAL A 119 0.51 13.78 -0.80
CA VAL A 119 0.67 12.32 -0.71
C VAL A 119 -0.67 11.59 -0.87
N LYS A 120 -1.75 12.13 -0.26
CA LYS A 120 -3.13 11.65 -0.49
C LYS A 120 -3.56 11.73 -1.95
N LEU A 121 -3.30 12.86 -2.61
CA LEU A 121 -3.66 13.06 -4.01
C LEU A 121 -2.88 12.12 -4.94
N ILE A 122 -1.59 11.92 -4.66
CA ILE A 122 -0.75 10.97 -5.41
C ILE A 122 -1.26 9.53 -5.19
N HIS A 123 -1.53 9.13 -3.95
CA HIS A 123 -2.14 7.82 -3.63
C HIS A 123 -3.44 7.59 -4.43
N MET A 124 -4.35 8.55 -4.40
CA MET A 124 -5.58 8.48 -5.19
C MET A 124 -5.28 8.39 -6.69
N PHE A 125 -4.36 9.20 -7.20
CA PHE A 125 -4.00 9.23 -8.62
C PHE A 125 -3.49 7.87 -9.10
N PHE A 126 -2.56 7.23 -8.37
CA PHE A 126 -2.05 5.91 -8.76
C PHE A 126 -3.16 4.85 -8.80
N HIS A 127 -4.06 4.82 -7.81
CA HIS A 127 -5.20 3.91 -7.86
C HIS A 127 -6.19 4.27 -8.98
N ALA A 128 -6.42 5.56 -9.25
CA ALA A 128 -7.29 6.01 -10.33
C ALA A 128 -6.75 5.58 -11.71
N VAL A 129 -5.43 5.62 -11.91
CA VAL A 129 -4.78 5.10 -13.14
C VAL A 129 -4.78 3.57 -13.19
N ALA A 130 -4.75 2.89 -12.04
CA ALA A 130 -4.87 1.43 -12.01
C ALA A 130 -6.24 0.92 -12.49
N ILE A 131 -7.33 1.66 -12.23
CA ILE A 131 -8.70 1.29 -12.63
C ILE A 131 -8.81 1.00 -14.14
N PRO A 132 -8.44 1.91 -15.07
CA PRO A 132 -8.53 1.61 -16.49
C PRO A 132 -7.61 0.47 -16.92
N CYS A 133 -6.43 0.29 -16.32
CA CYS A 133 -5.59 -0.89 -16.60
C CYS A 133 -6.34 -2.19 -16.27
N ILE A 134 -6.91 -2.28 -15.07
CA ILE A 134 -7.66 -3.45 -14.62
C ILE A 134 -8.89 -3.70 -15.50
N ALA A 135 -9.65 -2.64 -15.81
CA ALA A 135 -10.83 -2.74 -16.64
C ALA A 135 -10.49 -3.25 -18.05
N LEU A 136 -9.46 -2.67 -18.70
CA LEU A 136 -9.01 -3.08 -20.03
C LEU A 136 -8.46 -4.51 -20.02
N GLY A 137 -7.69 -4.89 -18.99
CA GLY A 137 -7.20 -6.27 -18.86
C GLY A 137 -8.32 -7.28 -18.66
N PHE A 138 -9.40 -6.92 -17.95
CA PHE A 138 -10.58 -7.79 -17.81
C PHE A 138 -11.35 -7.89 -19.13
N MET A 139 -11.56 -6.76 -19.81
CA MET A 139 -12.23 -6.74 -21.11
C MET A 139 -11.48 -7.57 -22.15
N SER A 140 -10.14 -7.54 -22.14
CA SER A 140 -9.34 -8.26 -23.13
C SER A 140 -9.44 -9.79 -22.98
N VAL A 141 -9.46 -10.32 -21.75
CA VAL A 141 -9.69 -11.76 -21.52
C VAL A 141 -11.12 -12.16 -21.86
N PHE A 142 -12.12 -11.34 -21.51
CA PHE A 142 -13.52 -11.64 -21.80
C PHE A 142 -13.78 -11.73 -23.30
N ALA A 143 -13.30 -10.74 -24.06
CA ALA A 143 -13.40 -10.71 -25.52
C ALA A 143 -12.62 -11.85 -26.17
N SER A 144 -11.42 -12.17 -25.66
CA SER A 144 -10.63 -13.30 -26.14
C SER A 144 -11.35 -14.63 -25.92
N HIS A 145 -11.94 -14.85 -24.75
CA HIS A 145 -12.71 -16.05 -24.44
C HIS A 145 -13.94 -16.19 -25.33
N GLU A 146 -14.67 -15.11 -25.59
CA GLU A 146 -15.80 -15.12 -26.51
C GLU A 146 -15.37 -15.49 -27.94
N ALA A 147 -14.31 -14.86 -28.45
CA ALA A 147 -13.77 -15.16 -29.78
C ALA A 147 -13.22 -16.60 -29.91
N LEU A 148 -12.68 -17.16 -28.84
CA LEU A 148 -12.14 -18.53 -28.78
C LEU A 148 -13.15 -19.58 -28.28
N GLN A 149 -14.40 -19.17 -28.01
CA GLN A 149 -15.45 -20.04 -27.46
C GLN A 149 -15.04 -20.76 -26.15
N LYS A 150 -14.27 -20.07 -25.30
CA LYS A 150 -13.91 -20.54 -23.96
C LYS A 150 -15.00 -20.16 -22.95
N VAL A 151 -15.25 -21.05 -22.00
CA VAL A 151 -16.20 -20.81 -20.91
C VAL A 151 -15.65 -19.72 -19.97
N ASN A 152 -16.49 -18.77 -19.56
CA ASN A 152 -16.14 -17.74 -18.60
C ASN A 152 -16.45 -18.16 -17.16
N PHE A 153 -15.72 -17.61 -16.18
CA PHE A 153 -15.98 -17.76 -14.74
C PHE A 153 -16.04 -19.18 -14.16
N TYR A 154 -15.38 -20.15 -14.80
CA TYR A 154 -15.32 -21.54 -14.29
C TYR A 154 -14.15 -21.79 -13.33
N SER A 155 -13.13 -20.92 -13.32
CA SER A 155 -11.86 -21.18 -12.65
C SER A 155 -11.72 -20.44 -11.33
N LEU A 156 -10.94 -20.95 -10.38
CA LEU A 156 -10.71 -20.28 -9.10
C LEU A 156 -10.07 -18.89 -9.30
N HIS A 157 -9.15 -18.77 -10.26
CA HIS A 157 -8.56 -17.49 -10.65
C HIS A 157 -9.65 -16.44 -10.98
N SER A 158 -10.63 -16.82 -11.80
CA SER A 158 -11.68 -15.90 -12.25
C SER A 158 -12.59 -15.42 -11.11
N TRP A 159 -12.91 -16.28 -10.13
CA TRP A 159 -13.68 -15.90 -8.94
C TRP A 159 -12.88 -14.98 -8.01
N LEU A 160 -11.62 -15.31 -7.73
CA LEU A 160 -10.74 -14.44 -6.93
C LEU A 160 -10.54 -13.08 -7.62
N GLY A 161 -10.33 -13.08 -8.94
CA GLY A 161 -10.19 -11.87 -9.74
C GLY A 161 -11.42 -10.97 -9.68
N PHE A 162 -12.61 -11.54 -9.82
CA PHE A 162 -13.87 -10.80 -9.73
C PHE A 162 -14.07 -10.15 -8.35
N VAL A 163 -13.81 -10.90 -7.26
CA VAL A 163 -13.87 -10.36 -5.90
C VAL A 163 -12.83 -9.25 -5.71
N THR A 164 -11.60 -9.43 -6.20
CA THR A 164 -10.54 -8.42 -6.14
C THR A 164 -10.94 -7.13 -6.85
N MET A 165 -11.50 -7.22 -8.05
CA MET A 165 -11.98 -6.06 -8.82
C MET A 165 -13.08 -5.31 -8.05
N GLY A 166 -14.08 -6.03 -7.53
CA GLY A 166 -15.16 -5.45 -6.75
C GLY A 166 -14.66 -4.77 -5.48
N MET A 167 -13.80 -5.45 -4.71
CA MET A 167 -13.17 -4.88 -3.51
C MET A 167 -12.29 -3.67 -3.83
N PHE A 168 -11.57 -3.67 -4.95
CA PHE A 168 -10.73 -2.55 -5.37
C PHE A 168 -11.54 -1.29 -5.66
N VAL A 169 -12.62 -1.42 -6.45
CA VAL A 169 -13.51 -0.29 -6.75
C VAL A 169 -14.19 0.22 -5.48
N LEU A 170 -14.68 -0.69 -4.63
CA LEU A 170 -15.29 -0.33 -3.36
C LEU A 170 -14.30 0.43 -2.45
N GLN A 171 -13.06 -0.04 -2.35
CA GLN A 171 -12.01 0.65 -1.60
C GLN A 171 -11.69 2.03 -2.17
N PHE A 172 -11.63 2.17 -3.48
CA PHE A 172 -11.39 3.45 -4.13
C PHE A 172 -12.52 4.45 -3.83
N VAL A 173 -13.77 4.04 -3.99
CA VAL A 173 -14.96 4.88 -3.73
C VAL A 173 -15.02 5.28 -2.26
N ILE A 174 -14.94 4.32 -1.33
CA ILE A 174 -14.97 4.59 0.11
C ILE A 174 -13.81 5.50 0.51
N GLY A 175 -12.61 5.24 -0.01
CA GLY A 175 -11.41 6.05 0.25
C GLY A 175 -11.55 7.49 -0.26
N PHE A 176 -12.07 7.67 -1.47
CA PHE A 176 -12.31 8.97 -2.08
C PHE A 176 -13.29 9.81 -1.25
N PHE A 177 -14.46 9.25 -0.92
CA PHE A 177 -15.45 9.97 -0.10
C PHE A 177 -14.93 10.24 1.31
N SER A 178 -14.27 9.25 1.93
CA SER A 178 -13.83 9.35 3.31
C SER A 178 -12.66 10.29 3.52
N PHE A 179 -11.67 10.24 2.63
CA PHE A 179 -10.40 10.95 2.84
C PHE A 179 -10.20 12.17 1.95
N LEU A 180 -11.08 12.41 0.96
CA LEU A 180 -11.08 13.62 0.14
C LEU A 180 -12.36 14.44 0.30
N VAL A 181 -13.54 13.90 -0.01
CA VAL A 181 -14.79 14.69 0.03
C VAL A 181 -15.12 15.18 1.44
N MET A 182 -14.98 14.30 2.44
CA MET A 182 -15.26 14.67 3.83
C MET A 182 -14.27 15.68 4.44
N LEU A 183 -13.16 16.02 3.77
CA LEU A 183 -12.27 17.12 4.20
C LEU A 183 -12.97 18.49 4.14
N CYS A 184 -13.96 18.67 3.26
CA CYS A 184 -14.68 19.95 3.13
C CYS A 184 -15.44 20.35 4.41
N CYS A 185 -15.75 19.39 5.29
CA CYS A 185 -16.47 19.58 6.56
C CYS A 185 -15.67 19.06 7.76
N GLU A 186 -14.37 19.37 7.81
CA GLU A 186 -13.36 18.74 8.68
C GLU A 186 -13.78 18.56 10.15
N ASN A 187 -14.35 19.60 10.78
CA ASN A 187 -14.72 19.56 12.20
C ASN A 187 -15.85 18.57 12.52
N LYS A 188 -16.76 18.31 11.57
CA LYS A 188 -17.91 17.43 11.79
C LYS A 188 -17.63 15.98 11.39
N THR A 189 -16.70 15.75 10.47
CA THR A 189 -16.42 14.43 9.89
C THR A 189 -15.19 13.74 10.49
N TYR A 190 -14.42 14.42 11.33
CA TYR A 190 -13.17 13.91 11.90
C TYR A 190 -13.32 12.53 12.56
N SER A 191 -14.35 12.34 13.41
CA SER A 191 -14.57 11.07 14.12
C SER A 191 -14.78 9.89 13.15
N CYS A 192 -15.63 10.07 12.15
CA CYS A 192 -15.87 9.07 11.11
C CYS A 192 -14.60 8.78 10.32
N ARG A 193 -13.88 9.82 9.88
CA ARG A 193 -12.62 9.68 9.13
C ARG A 193 -11.57 8.91 9.92
N SER A 194 -11.41 9.21 11.21
CA SER A 194 -10.47 8.53 12.10
C SER A 194 -10.79 7.05 12.26
N ALA A 195 -12.07 6.69 12.38
CA ALA A 195 -12.51 5.29 12.46
C ALA A 195 -12.28 4.52 11.14
N MET A 196 -12.37 5.20 9.99
CA MET A 196 -12.20 4.59 8.68
C MET A 196 -10.74 4.29 8.29
N VAL A 197 -9.76 4.99 8.87
CA VAL A 197 -8.32 4.78 8.54
C VAL A 197 -7.88 3.31 8.71
N PRO A 198 -8.06 2.65 9.88
CA PRO A 198 -7.62 1.27 10.06
C PRO A 198 -8.37 0.28 9.16
N ILE A 199 -9.65 0.54 8.89
CA ILE A 199 -10.49 -0.29 8.01
C ILE A 199 -9.97 -0.20 6.57
N HIS A 200 -9.78 1.01 6.06
CA HIS A 200 -9.28 1.24 4.71
C HIS A 200 -7.88 0.66 4.51
N ALA A 201 -6.97 0.87 5.47
CA ALA A 201 -5.62 0.34 5.39
C ALA A 201 -5.59 -1.21 5.39
N SER A 202 -6.39 -1.83 6.27
CA SER A 202 -6.44 -3.30 6.38
C SER A 202 -7.08 -3.94 5.15
N LEU A 203 -8.20 -3.41 4.69
CA LEU A 203 -8.88 -3.92 3.50
C LEU A 203 -8.10 -3.64 2.21
N GLY A 204 -7.39 -2.51 2.13
CA GLY A 204 -6.47 -2.21 1.03
C GLY A 204 -5.35 -3.25 0.94
N LEU A 205 -4.74 -3.61 2.07
CA LEU A 205 -3.71 -4.65 2.12
C LEU A 205 -4.27 -6.05 1.83
N ALA A 206 -5.45 -6.38 2.37
CA ALA A 206 -6.13 -7.64 2.06
C ALA A 206 -6.44 -7.77 0.56
N ASN A 207 -6.90 -6.68 -0.07
CA ASN A 207 -7.17 -6.65 -1.50
C ASN A 207 -5.89 -6.78 -2.35
N PHE A 208 -4.77 -6.21 -1.89
CA PHE A 208 -3.47 -6.39 -2.54
C PHE A 208 -3.01 -7.85 -2.51
N TRP A 209 -3.19 -8.54 -1.38
CA TRP A 209 -2.94 -9.99 -1.29
C TRP A 209 -3.88 -10.82 -2.15
N LEU A 210 -5.16 -10.43 -2.23
CA LEU A 210 -6.11 -11.09 -3.11
C LEU A 210 -5.69 -10.96 -4.59
N ALA A 211 -5.21 -9.78 -5.00
CA ALA A 211 -4.66 -9.56 -6.33
C ALA A 211 -3.42 -10.42 -6.61
N ILE A 212 -2.53 -10.59 -5.63
CA ILE A 212 -1.38 -11.50 -5.73
C ILE A 212 -1.85 -12.94 -5.89
N ALA A 213 -2.80 -13.39 -5.07
CA ALA A 213 -3.36 -14.74 -5.14
C ALA A 213 -4.06 -15.00 -6.50
N SER A 214 -4.84 -14.04 -6.99
CA SER A 214 -5.42 -14.07 -8.33
C SER A 214 -4.33 -14.14 -9.41
N SER A 215 -3.28 -13.34 -9.31
CA SER A 215 -2.20 -13.34 -10.31
C SER A 215 -1.46 -14.67 -10.33
N VAL A 216 -1.12 -15.24 -9.17
CA VAL A 216 -0.45 -16.55 -9.06
C VAL A 216 -1.33 -17.68 -9.60
N THR A 217 -2.61 -17.70 -9.25
CA THR A 217 -3.55 -18.71 -9.80
C THR A 217 -3.74 -18.56 -11.31
N GLY A 218 -3.76 -17.33 -11.84
CA GLY A 218 -3.82 -17.07 -13.28
C GLY A 218 -2.57 -17.52 -14.04
N LEU A 219 -1.37 -17.34 -13.45
CA LEU A 219 -0.12 -17.86 -14.01
C LEU A 219 -0.14 -19.39 -14.07
N ILE A 220 -0.58 -20.06 -13.01
CA ILE A 220 -0.72 -21.53 -12.98
C ILE A 220 -1.71 -22.02 -14.04
N GLU A 221 -2.86 -21.35 -14.19
CA GLU A 221 -3.84 -21.69 -15.23
C GLU A 221 -3.24 -21.53 -16.63
N LYS A 222 -2.55 -20.41 -16.90
CA LYS A 222 -1.93 -20.18 -18.21
C LYS A 222 -0.79 -21.16 -18.49
N GLU A 223 -0.01 -21.52 -17.48
CA GLU A 223 1.04 -22.53 -17.62
C GLU A 223 0.47 -23.90 -18.01
N ARG A 224 -0.62 -24.33 -17.35
CA ARG A 224 -1.32 -25.59 -17.69
C ARG A 224 -1.87 -25.58 -19.12
N GLU A 225 -2.40 -24.44 -19.58
CA GLU A 225 -2.80 -24.31 -20.98
C GLU A 225 -1.60 -24.46 -21.92
N THR A 226 -0.49 -23.81 -21.60
CA THR A 226 0.73 -23.77 -22.43
C THR A 226 1.37 -25.14 -22.62
N VAL A 227 1.40 -25.96 -21.58
CA VAL A 227 1.94 -27.32 -21.65
C VAL A 227 1.22 -28.13 -22.75
N ASN A 228 -0.09 -27.90 -22.92
CA ASN A 228 -0.93 -28.59 -23.90
C ASN A 228 -0.92 -27.93 -25.30
N GLU A 229 -0.27 -26.78 -25.49
CA GLU A 229 -0.20 -26.11 -26.79
C GLU A 229 0.76 -26.85 -27.74
N THR A 230 0.27 -27.37 -28.87
CA THR A 230 1.08 -28.16 -29.83
C THR A 230 2.04 -27.32 -30.68
N GLY A 231 1.82 -26.02 -30.78
CA GLY A 231 2.62 -25.09 -31.59
C GLY A 231 3.87 -24.53 -30.90
N VAL A 232 4.11 -24.86 -29.63
CA VAL A 232 5.25 -24.35 -28.85
C VAL A 232 6.27 -25.47 -28.63
N SER A 233 7.54 -25.20 -28.89
CA SER A 233 8.62 -26.19 -28.68
C SER A 233 8.74 -26.58 -27.20
N SER A 234 9.17 -27.81 -26.92
CA SER A 234 9.37 -28.28 -25.54
C SER A 234 10.39 -27.43 -24.78
N GLU A 235 11.40 -26.91 -25.47
CA GLU A 235 12.39 -26.00 -24.89
C GLU A 235 11.76 -24.66 -24.48
N ASN A 236 10.97 -24.05 -25.37
CA ASN A 236 10.29 -22.79 -25.05
C ASN A 236 9.31 -22.98 -23.89
N LYS A 237 8.55 -24.09 -23.86
CA LYS A 237 7.65 -24.41 -22.73
C LYS A 237 8.39 -24.46 -21.40
N LEU A 238 9.58 -25.07 -21.38
CA LEU A 238 10.41 -25.16 -20.16
C LEU A 238 10.92 -23.79 -19.73
N VAL A 239 11.40 -22.97 -20.67
CA VAL A 239 11.89 -21.62 -20.36
C VAL A 239 10.75 -20.73 -19.86
N GLU A 240 9.59 -20.78 -20.51
CA GLU A 240 8.40 -20.06 -20.08
C GLU A 240 7.96 -20.47 -18.67
N HIS A 241 7.99 -21.77 -18.35
CA HIS A 241 7.69 -22.25 -17.00
C HIS A 241 8.61 -21.63 -15.94
N TYR A 242 9.92 -21.53 -16.20
CA TYR A 242 10.84 -20.86 -15.27
C TYR A 242 10.53 -19.37 -15.13
N ILE A 243 10.19 -18.69 -16.24
CA ILE A 243 9.84 -17.27 -16.22
C ILE A 243 8.54 -17.04 -15.43
N THR A 244 7.46 -17.77 -15.71
CA THR A 244 6.18 -17.64 -15.01
C THR A 244 6.30 -18.01 -13.53
N SER A 245 7.12 -19.03 -13.21
CA SER A 245 7.44 -19.38 -11.82
C SER A 245 8.19 -18.25 -11.10
N ALA A 246 9.17 -17.63 -11.77
CA ALA A 246 9.92 -16.50 -11.22
C ALA A 246 8.99 -15.29 -10.98
N ILE A 247 8.07 -14.99 -11.91
CA ILE A 247 7.02 -13.97 -11.71
C ILE A 247 6.20 -14.33 -10.47
N GLY A 248 5.67 -15.55 -10.38
CA GLY A 248 4.84 -16.00 -9.26
C GLY A 248 5.53 -15.87 -7.90
N VAL A 249 6.78 -16.34 -7.78
CA VAL A 249 7.57 -16.21 -6.55
C VAL A 249 7.84 -14.74 -6.21
N THR A 250 8.16 -13.92 -7.22
CA THR A 250 8.38 -12.49 -7.04
C THR A 250 7.13 -11.79 -6.51
N LEU A 251 5.94 -12.15 -6.99
CA LEU A 251 4.67 -11.59 -6.49
C LEU A 251 4.43 -11.89 -5.01
N ILE A 252 4.72 -13.12 -4.56
CA ILE A 252 4.65 -13.47 -3.14
C ILE A 252 5.63 -12.64 -2.33
N PHE A 253 6.87 -12.50 -2.81
CA PHE A 253 7.89 -11.70 -2.11
C PHE A 253 7.50 -10.22 -2.03
N ILE A 254 6.92 -9.65 -3.09
CA ILE A 254 6.32 -8.30 -3.10
C ILE A 254 5.24 -8.17 -2.02
N GLY A 255 4.33 -9.13 -1.93
CA GLY A 255 3.28 -9.13 -0.90
C GLY A 255 3.86 -9.08 0.52
N ILE A 256 4.87 -9.91 0.79
CA ILE A 256 5.54 -9.97 2.10
C ILE A 256 6.22 -8.63 2.42
N ILE A 257 7.05 -8.13 1.50
CA ILE A 257 7.86 -6.93 1.75
C ILE A 257 7.00 -5.66 1.85
N VAL A 258 5.96 -5.53 1.01
CA VAL A 258 5.02 -4.40 1.08
C VAL A 258 4.24 -4.44 2.39
N THR A 259 3.76 -5.61 2.82
CA THR A 259 3.08 -5.78 4.11
C THR A 259 3.99 -5.34 5.27
N PHE A 260 5.25 -5.78 5.25
CA PHE A 260 6.23 -5.39 6.26
C PHE A 260 6.52 -3.88 6.24
N ALA A 261 6.73 -3.30 5.06
CA ALA A 261 7.01 -1.88 4.87
C ALA A 261 5.86 -0.98 5.39
N VAL A 262 4.61 -1.40 5.19
CA VAL A 262 3.43 -0.65 5.64
C VAL A 262 3.24 -0.78 7.15
N ARG A 263 3.36 -1.99 7.71
CA ARG A 263 3.10 -2.27 9.13
C ARG A 263 4.20 -1.79 10.08
N ARG A 264 5.42 -1.56 9.60
CA ARG A 264 6.53 -1.10 10.44
C ARG A 264 6.23 0.28 11.03
N SER A 265 6.08 0.33 12.35
CA SER A 265 5.75 1.51 13.16
C SER A 265 6.89 2.51 13.32
N ASN A 266 8.12 2.16 12.93
CA ASN A 266 9.31 3.00 13.15
C ASN A 266 9.46 4.15 12.14
N ALA A 267 8.54 4.32 11.18
CA ALA A 267 8.45 5.54 10.37
C ALA A 267 7.96 6.70 11.25
N PRO A 268 8.62 7.87 11.35
CA PRO A 268 8.12 8.92 12.22
C PRO A 268 6.88 9.49 11.52
N ALA A 269 5.70 9.11 11.97
CA ALA A 269 4.52 9.91 11.75
C ALA A 269 4.70 11.15 12.63
N SER A 270 5.40 12.16 12.09
CA SER A 270 5.29 13.52 12.60
C SER A 270 3.85 13.98 12.42
N ALA A 271 3.02 13.64 13.41
CA ALA A 271 1.85 14.36 13.87
C ALA A 271 1.19 13.49 14.94
N LYS A 272 1.74 13.46 16.16
CA LYS A 272 0.84 13.43 17.32
C LYS A 272 0.03 14.71 17.21
N VAL A 273 -1.19 14.61 16.66
CA VAL A 273 -2.20 15.65 16.87
C VAL A 273 -2.41 15.65 18.37
N TYR A 274 -1.82 16.63 19.05
CA TYR A 274 -2.10 16.88 20.44
C TYR A 274 -3.58 17.28 20.52
N VAL A 275 -4.42 16.32 20.89
CA VAL A 275 -5.72 16.62 21.52
C VAL A 275 -5.37 17.20 22.88
N THR A 276 -4.98 18.47 22.93
CA THR A 276 -4.82 19.29 24.16
C THR A 276 -4.31 20.72 23.92
N GLU A 277 -4.35 21.26 22.69
CA GLU A 277 -4.19 22.71 22.49
C GLU A 277 -5.21 23.23 21.47
N ARG A 278 -6.45 23.37 21.93
CA ARG A 278 -7.36 24.44 21.54
C ARG A 278 -8.52 24.47 22.56
N ILE A 279 -8.39 25.41 23.50
CA ILE A 279 -9.43 26.12 24.27
C ILE A 279 -10.57 25.26 24.81
#